data_AF-A0AAV0WGV2-F1
#
_entry.id   AF-A0AAV0WGV2-F1
#
_cell.length_a   1.000
_cell.length_b   1.000
_cell.length_c   1.000
_cell.angle_alpha   90.00
_cell.angle_beta   90.00
_cell.angle_gamma   90.00
#
_symmetry.space_group_name_H-M   'P 1'
#
loop_
_entity.id
_entity.type
_entity.pdbx_description
1 polymer ?
#
loop_
_entity_poly.entity_id
_entity_poly.type
_entity_poly.pdbx_seq_one_letter_code
_entity_poly.pdbx_strand_id
1 'polypeptide(L)'
;MQIQMQTDGPEKIILLKEHEEHHQMAEMAYTTKKLDKASMETEHNKLVLSFDLQQCLPTPCLHNSIAFYKCHLWTYNLTIHNMKTDQAT
;
A
#
# COMPACT_ATOMS: atom_id res chain seq x y z
N MET A 1 -10.90 -21.23 14.80
CA MET A 1 -10.13 -19.97 14.87
C MET A 1 -10.25 -19.46 16.30
N GLN A 2 -9.23 -19.66 17.13
CA GLN A 2 -9.18 -19.05 18.47
C GLN A 2 -8.50 -17.68 18.31
N ILE A 3 -9.22 -16.62 18.63
CA ILE A 3 -8.65 -15.28 18.68
C ILE A 3 -7.87 -15.22 19.99
N GLN A 4 -6.54 -15.22 19.92
CA GLN A 4 -5.71 -14.98 21.10
C GLN A 4 -5.85 -13.51 21.49
N MET A 5 -6.57 -13.27 22.59
CA MET A 5 -6.71 -11.95 23.17
C MET A 5 -5.57 -11.74 24.17
N GLN A 6 -4.63 -10.86 23.85
CA GLN A 6 -3.47 -10.61 24.68
C GLN A 6 -3.81 -9.61 25.80
N THR A 7 -3.72 -10.04 27.05
CA THR A 7 -3.82 -9.18 28.25
C THR A 7 -2.47 -8.56 28.61
N ASP A 8 -2.46 -7.55 29.52
CA ASP A 8 -1.38 -6.61 29.92
C ASP A 8 0.02 -7.19 30.24
N GLY A 9 0.64 -7.88 29.29
CA GLY A 9 1.99 -8.42 29.37
C GLY A 9 3.03 -7.56 28.64
N PRO A 10 4.33 -7.89 28.76
CA PRO A 10 5.42 -7.16 28.12
C PRO A 10 5.30 -7.09 26.59
N GLU A 11 4.70 -8.10 25.97
CA GLU A 11 4.39 -8.12 24.53
C GLU A 11 3.47 -6.96 24.11
N LYS A 12 2.56 -6.50 24.99
CA LYS A 12 1.65 -5.39 24.68
C LYS A 12 2.43 -4.08 24.51
N ILE A 13 3.48 -3.89 25.31
CA ILE A 13 4.33 -2.70 25.24
C ILE A 13 5.08 -2.67 23.90
N ILE A 14 5.55 -3.83 23.43
CA ILE A 14 6.21 -3.95 22.13
C ILE A 14 5.22 -3.62 21.01
N LEU A 15 4.03 -4.21 21.02
CA LEU A 15 3.00 -3.95 20.02
C LEU A 15 2.56 -2.48 19.99
N LEU A 16 2.46 -1.82 21.15
CA LEU A 16 2.14 -0.40 21.22
C LEU A 16 3.25 0.48 20.63
N LYS A 17 4.51 0.10 20.84
CA LYS A 17 5.67 0.79 20.24
C LYS A 17 5.70 0.60 18.73
N GLU A 18 5.52 -0.62 18.25
CA GLU A 18 5.44 -0.92 16.81
C GLU A 18 4.27 -0.21 16.13
N HIS A 19 3.12 -0.14 16.80
CA HIS A 19 1.96 0.61 16.33
C HIS A 19 2.25 2.11 16.21
N GLU A 20 2.88 2.70 17.23
CA GLU A 20 3.28 4.12 17.21
C GLU A 20 4.31 4.40 16.11
N GLU A 21 5.32 3.56 15.96
CA GLU A 21 6.32 3.66 14.88
C GLU A 21 5.65 3.58 13.51
N HIS A 22 4.71 2.65 13.31
CA HIS A 22 3.95 2.54 12.07
C HIS A 22 3.12 3.80 11.79
N HIS A 23 2.48 4.38 12.80
CA HIS A 23 1.71 5.61 12.65
C HIS A 23 2.60 6.81 12.28
N GLN A 24 3.75 6.95 12.95
CA GLN A 24 4.73 7.98 12.65
C GLN A 24 5.28 7.83 11.22
N MET A 25 5.58 6.60 10.80
CA MET A 25 6.01 6.33 9.42
C MET A 25 4.95 6.73 8.39
N ALA A 26 3.67 6.46 8.67
CA ALA A 26 2.57 6.86 7.79
C ALA A 26 2.45 8.39 7.68
N GLU A 27 2.47 9.10 8.81
CA GLU A 27 2.43 10.58 8.85
C GLU A 27 3.64 11.21 8.12
N MET A 28 4.84 10.65 8.32
CA MET A 28 6.04 11.07 7.62
C MET A 28 5.92 10.85 6.11
N ALA A 29 5.35 9.72 5.67
CA ALA A 29 5.14 9.44 4.26
C ALA A 29 4.14 10.43 3.63
N TYR A 30 3.04 10.75 4.31
CA TYR A 30 2.09 11.78 3.85
C TYR A 30 2.73 13.16 3.75
N THR A 31 3.50 13.54 4.76
CA THR A 31 4.18 14.84 4.81
C THR A 31 5.21 14.96 3.69
N THR A 32 6.04 13.93 3.50
CA THR A 32 7.07 13.89 2.45
C THR A 32 6.44 13.94 1.07
N LYS A 33 5.39 13.15 0.82
CA LYS A 33 4.63 13.18 -0.44
C LYS A 33 4.10 14.58 -0.76
N LYS A 34 3.60 15.30 0.24
CA LYS A 34 3.11 16.68 0.08
C LYS A 34 4.23 17.64 -0.30
N LEU A 35 5.39 17.52 0.33
CA LEU A 35 6.57 18.32 0.01
C LEU A 35 7.08 18.05 -1.41
N ASP A 36 7.19 16.76 -1.78
CA ASP A 36 7.64 16.37 -3.12
C ASP A 36 6.71 16.92 -4.22
N LYS A 37 5.38 16.85 -3.98
CA LYS A 37 4.40 17.43 -4.90
C LYS A 37 4.57 18.94 -5.04
N ALA A 38 4.83 19.66 -3.94
CA ALA A 38 5.08 21.10 -3.98
C ALA A 38 6.39 21.44 -4.72
N SER A 39 7.47 20.70 -4.48
CA SER A 39 8.75 20.89 -5.17
C SER A 39 8.66 20.64 -6.68
N MET A 40 7.83 19.68 -7.10
CA MET A 40 7.55 19.41 -8.51
C MET A 40 6.86 20.59 -9.22
N GLU A 41 6.01 21.35 -8.53
CA GLU A 41 5.37 22.54 -9.13
C GLU A 41 6.38 23.66 -9.41
N THR A 42 7.40 23.80 -8.55
CA THR A 42 8.45 24.81 -8.69
C THR A 42 9.58 24.39 -9.63
N GLU A 43 9.87 23.09 -9.74
CA GLU A 43 10.99 22.55 -10.52
C GLU A 43 10.48 21.70 -11.68
N HIS A 44 10.60 22.21 -12.91
CA HIS A 44 10.10 21.51 -14.11
C HIS A 44 10.86 20.22 -14.47
N ASN A 45 11.94 19.87 -13.75
CA ASN A 45 12.74 18.67 -13.97
C ASN A 45 12.43 17.52 -13.00
N LYS A 46 11.40 17.65 -12.15
CA LYS A 46 10.98 16.61 -11.22
C LYS A 46 9.62 16.02 -11.63
N LEU A 47 9.44 14.73 -11.37
CA LEU A 47 8.18 14.02 -11.53
C LEU A 47 7.97 13.16 -10.28
N VAL A 48 6.80 13.30 -9.66
CA VAL A 48 6.43 12.52 -8.48
C VAL A 48 5.42 11.45 -8.89
N LEU A 49 5.71 10.20 -8.54
CA LEU A 49 4.86 9.05 -8.76
C LEU A 49 4.44 8.45 -7.42
N SER A 50 3.17 8.07 -7.27
CA SER A 50 2.73 7.29 -6.11
C SER A 50 2.15 5.96 -6.54
N PHE A 51 2.48 4.91 -5.80
CA PHE A 51 2.01 3.55 -6.04
C PHE A 51 0.85 3.25 -5.08
N ASP A 52 -0.20 2.65 -5.61
CA ASP A 52 -1.34 2.18 -4.84
C ASP A 52 -1.75 0.78 -5.31
N LEU A 53 -2.40 0.01 -4.45
CA LEU A 53 -3.00 -1.26 -4.83
C LEU A 53 -4.49 -1.04 -5.08
N GLN A 54 -4.92 -1.23 -6.33
CA GLN A 54 -6.33 -1.15 -6.70
C GLN A 54 -7.13 -2.39 -6.25
N GLN A 55 -8.45 -2.30 -6.45
CA GLN A 55 -9.38 -3.40 -6.21
C GLN A 55 -8.88 -4.69 -6.86
N CYS A 56 -8.92 -5.76 -6.08
CA CYS A 56 -8.45 -7.05 -6.51
C CYS A 56 -9.34 -7.60 -7.63
N LEU A 57 -8.71 -7.97 -8.74
CA LEU A 57 -9.42 -8.54 -9.87
C LEU A 57 -9.42 -10.07 -9.78
N PRO A 58 -10.52 -10.71 -10.23
CA PRO A 58 -10.53 -12.16 -10.38
C PRO A 58 -9.45 -12.55 -11.38
N THR A 59 -8.71 -13.62 -11.07
CA THR A 59 -7.73 -14.18 -11.99
C THR A 59 -8.44 -14.51 -13.32
N PRO A 60 -7.88 -14.12 -14.48
CA PRO A 60 -8.47 -14.43 -15.77
C PRO A 60 -8.75 -15.94 -15.89
N CYS A 61 -9.89 -16.30 -16.49
CA CYS A 61 -10.24 -17.70 -16.71
C CYS A 61 -9.28 -18.34 -17.71
N LEU A 62 -8.35 -19.15 -17.21
CA LEU A 62 -7.37 -19.88 -18.01
C LEU A 62 -7.84 -21.34 -18.20
N HIS A 63 -7.82 -21.85 -19.43
CA HIS A 63 -8.24 -23.23 -19.74
C HIS A 63 -7.13 -24.27 -19.50
N ASN A 64 -6.47 -24.22 -18.35
CA ASN A 64 -5.48 -25.23 -17.97
C ASN A 64 -5.68 -25.70 -16.52
N SER A 65 -5.18 -26.88 -16.19
CA SER A 65 -5.30 -27.47 -14.85
C SER A 65 -4.66 -26.60 -13.75
N ILE A 66 -3.68 -25.77 -14.12
CA ILE A 66 -2.99 -24.85 -13.20
C ILE A 66 -3.91 -23.69 -12.79
N ALA A 67 -4.81 -23.26 -13.67
CA ALA A 67 -5.77 -22.18 -13.43
C ALA A 67 -6.69 -22.48 -12.26
N PHE A 68 -7.13 -23.73 -12.11
CA PHE A 68 -8.00 -24.18 -11.01
C PHE A 68 -7.42 -23.82 -9.62
N TYR A 69 -6.11 -23.98 -9.45
CA TYR A 69 -5.41 -23.63 -8.22
C TYR A 69 -5.12 -22.12 -8.11
N LYS A 70 -4.93 -21.44 -9.24
CA LYS A 70 -4.59 -20.01 -9.28
C LYS A 70 -5.78 -19.06 -9.21
N CYS A 71 -6.99 -19.48 -9.58
CA CYS A 71 -8.19 -18.64 -9.50
C CYS A 71 -8.58 -18.24 -8.07
N HIS A 72 -8.09 -18.98 -7.07
CA HIS A 72 -8.22 -18.61 -5.66
C HIS A 72 -7.21 -17.55 -5.22
N LEU A 73 -6.21 -17.23 -6.05
CA LEU A 73 -5.21 -16.19 -5.79
C LEU A 73 -5.71 -14.85 -6.35
N TRP A 74 -5.89 -13.89 -5.46
CA TRP A 74 -6.32 -12.55 -5.83
C TRP A 74 -5.20 -11.87 -6.62
N THR A 75 -5.52 -11.36 -7.82
CA THR A 75 -4.55 -10.58 -8.60
C THR A 75 -4.59 -9.15 -8.10
N TYR A 76 -3.51 -8.70 -7.48
CA TYR A 76 -3.34 -7.30 -7.09
C TYR A 76 -2.96 -6.48 -8.30
N ASN A 77 -3.78 -5.48 -8.61
CA ASN A 77 -3.40 -4.47 -9.59
C ASN A 77 -2.57 -3.42 -8.87
N LEU A 78 -1.28 -3.36 -9.21
CA LEU A 78 -0.44 -2.24 -8.83
C LEU A 78 -0.76 -1.06 -9.77
N THR A 79 -1.20 0.05 -9.19
CA THR A 79 -1.55 1.26 -9.90
C THR A 79 -0.51 2.34 -9.63
N ILE A 80 -0.09 3.02 -10.69
CA ILE A 80 0.89 4.10 -10.61
C ILE A 80 0.17 5.41 -10.90
N HIS A 81 0.14 6.30 -9.92
CA HIS A 81 -0.39 7.65 -10.05
C HIS A 81 0.70 8.63 -10.42
N ASN A 82 0.51 9.35 -11.51
CA ASN A 82 1.31 10.51 -11.86
C ASN A 82 0.76 11.74 -11.13
N MET A 83 1.49 12.25 -10.15
CA MET A 83 1.03 13.35 -9.31
C MET A 83 0.97 14.70 -10.04
N LYS A 84 1.53 14.80 -11.26
CA LYS A 84 1.48 16.00 -12.11
C LYS A 84 0.20 16.06 -12.95
N THR A 85 -0.22 14.93 -13.52
CA THR A 85 -1.43 14.85 -14.35
C THR A 85 -2.65 14.34 -13.61
N ASP A 86 -2.46 13.85 -12.37
CA ASP A 86 -3.47 13.18 -11.55
C ASP A 86 -4.09 11.95 -12.23
N GLN A 87 -3.31 11.31 -13.12
CA GLN A 87 -3.73 10.12 -13.86
C GLN A 87 -3.12 8.86 -13.24
N ALA A 88 -3.87 7.77 -13.29
CA ALA A 88 -3.50 6.45 -12.80
C ALA A 88 -3.36 5.46 -13.97
N THR A 89 -2.36 4.59 -13.95
CA THR A 89 -2.16 3.49 -14.91
C THR A 89 -1.89 2.19 -14.20
#